data_AF-A0A7Y7H8U0-F1
#
_entry.id   AF-A0A7Y7H8U0-F1
#
_cell.length_a   1.000
_cell.length_b   1.000
_cell.length_c   1.000
_cell.angle_alpha   90.00
_cell.angle_beta   90.00
_cell.angle_gamma   90.00
#
_symmetry.space_group_name_H-M   'P 1'
#
loop_
_entity.id
_entity.type
_entity.pdbx_description
1 polymer ?
#
loop_
_entity_poly.entity_id
_entity_poly.type
_entity_poly.pdbx_seq_one_letter_code
_entity_poly.pdbx_strand_id
1 'polypeptide(L)'
;MGQIVIVAYKPKPGKQEALKQLMKTHLPRLKQERLVTDRESIIMEAADGTIIEVFEWLSAEAIVSAHHNKAVQQMWGEYAEVCDYVPLNTLKEAGDMFAGFKPVN
;
A
#
# COMPACT_ATOMS: atom_id res chain seq x y z
N MET A 1 10.50 -11.26 13.55
CA MET A 1 9.89 -10.02 14.07
C MET A 1 9.12 -9.38 12.93
N GLY A 2 7.93 -8.82 13.20
CA GLY A 2 7.15 -8.12 12.17
C GLY A 2 7.84 -6.84 11.70
N GLN A 3 7.50 -6.39 10.49
CA GLN A 3 8.04 -5.16 9.91
C GLN A 3 6.91 -4.27 9.38
N ILE A 4 6.72 -3.11 10.01
CA ILE A 4 5.79 -2.09 9.55
C ILE A 4 6.41 -1.33 8.38
N VAL A 5 5.63 -1.17 7.31
CA VAL A 5 6.03 -0.43 6.11
C VAL A 5 4.99 0.64 5.78
N ILE A 6 5.46 1.69 5.11
CA ILE A 6 4.63 2.77 4.57
C ILE A 6 4.85 2.78 3.06
N VAL A 7 3.78 2.66 2.29
CA VAL A 7 3.85 2.59 0.82
C VAL A 7 2.98 3.70 0.24
N ALA A 8 3.49 4.40 -0.78
CA ALA A 8 2.77 5.44 -1.51
C ALA A 8 2.48 4.99 -2.95
N TYR A 9 1.21 5.03 -3.33
CA TYR A 9 0.64 4.57 -4.59
C TYR A 9 0.08 5.77 -5.35
N LYS A 10 0.86 6.28 -6.30
CA LYS A 10 0.45 7.44 -7.10
C LYS A 10 -0.49 6.96 -8.22
N PRO A 11 -1.76 7.36 -8.25
CA PRO A 11 -2.67 6.91 -9.29
C PRO A 11 -2.23 7.43 -10.66
N LYS A 12 -2.36 6.57 -11.68
CA LYS A 12 -2.22 6.98 -13.08
C LYS A 12 -3.39 7.90 -13.48
N PRO A 13 -3.24 8.74 -14.52
CA PRO A 13 -4.30 9.64 -14.95
C PRO A 13 -5.64 8.90 -15.21
N GLY A 14 -6.70 9.33 -14.53
CA GLY A 14 -8.04 8.74 -14.65
C GLY A 14 -8.26 7.43 -13.87
N LYS A 15 -7.28 6.97 -13.07
CA LYS A 15 -7.34 5.72 -12.30
C LYS A 15 -7.56 5.91 -10.80
N GLN A 16 -7.89 7.12 -10.35
CA GLN A 16 -8.04 7.45 -8.92
C GLN A 16 -9.06 6.55 -8.22
N GLU A 17 -10.28 6.46 -8.75
CA GLU A 17 -11.32 5.60 -8.17
C GLU A 17 -11.00 4.12 -8.29
N ALA A 18 -10.37 3.70 -9.40
CA ALA A 18 -9.95 2.31 -9.58
C ALA A 18 -8.92 1.89 -8.53
N LEU A 19 -7.93 2.75 -8.26
CA LEU A 19 -6.96 2.54 -7.19
C LEU A 19 -7.65 2.48 -5.82
N LYS A 20 -8.56 3.42 -5.50
CA LYS A 20 -9.30 3.42 -4.22
C LYS A 20 -10.09 2.14 -3.98
N GLN A 21 -10.71 1.57 -5.01
CA GLN A 21 -11.39 0.28 -4.87
C GLN A 21 -10.40 -0.87 -4.70
N LEU A 22 -9.29 -0.87 -5.45
CA LEU A 22 -8.28 -1.92 -5.37
C LEU A 22 -7.60 -1.97 -3.98
N MET A 23 -7.34 -0.81 -3.37
CA MET A 23 -6.74 -0.68 -2.04
C MET A 23 -7.50 -1.42 -0.95
N LYS A 24 -8.83 -1.54 -1.07
CA LYS A 24 -9.67 -2.32 -0.13
C LYS A 24 -9.35 -3.81 -0.12
N THR A 25 -8.64 -4.30 -1.14
CA THR A 25 -8.32 -5.72 -1.32
C THR A 25 -6.90 -6.08 -0.93
N HIS A 26 -6.01 -5.11 -0.70
CA HIS A 26 -4.59 -5.35 -0.45
C HIS A 26 -4.34 -6.22 0.79
N LEU A 27 -4.68 -5.69 1.98
CA LEU A 27 -4.47 -6.38 3.24
C LEU A 27 -5.22 -7.73 3.31
N PRO A 28 -6.51 -7.83 2.91
CA PRO A 28 -7.20 -9.13 2.88
C PRO A 28 -6.50 -10.20 2.03
N ARG A 29 -5.97 -9.84 0.85
CA ARG A 29 -5.24 -10.78 -0.01
C ARG A 29 -3.92 -11.22 0.66
N LEU A 30 -3.18 -10.29 1.26
CA LEU A 30 -1.96 -10.65 1.99
C LEU A 30 -2.24 -11.52 3.23
N LYS A 31 -3.36 -11.29 3.94
CA LYS A 31 -3.82 -12.12 5.06
C LYS A 31 -4.14 -13.55 4.60
N GLN A 32 -4.81 -13.72 3.46
CA GLN A 32 -5.11 -15.05 2.89
C GLN A 32 -3.84 -15.85 2.60
N GLU A 33 -2.78 -15.18 2.13
CA GLU A 33 -1.47 -15.77 1.88
C GLU A 33 -0.59 -15.91 3.15
N ARG A 34 -1.10 -15.49 4.33
CA ARG A 34 -0.39 -15.53 5.63
C ARG A 34 0.94 -14.76 5.64
N LEU A 35 0.99 -13.64 4.92
CA LEU A 35 2.21 -12.83 4.76
C LEU A 35 2.29 -11.63 5.70
N VAL A 36 1.17 -11.24 6.30
CA VAL A 36 1.02 -10.07 7.18
C VAL A 36 0.48 -10.50 8.54
N THR A 37 0.59 -9.61 9.53
CA THR A 37 -0.02 -9.82 10.85
C THR A 37 -1.53 -9.54 10.82
N ASP A 38 -2.22 -9.75 11.93
CA ASP A 38 -3.64 -9.41 12.08
C ASP A 38 -3.90 -7.90 12.22
N ARG A 39 -2.84 -7.08 12.32
CA ARG A 39 -2.94 -5.62 12.45
C ARG A 39 -3.71 -5.04 11.26
N GLU A 40 -4.73 -4.24 11.55
CA GLU A 40 -5.44 -3.48 10.53
C GLU A 40 -4.52 -2.42 9.90
N SER A 41 -4.64 -2.22 8.58
CA SER A 41 -3.88 -1.19 7.88
C SER A 41 -4.53 0.17 8.01
N ILE A 42 -3.72 1.22 7.95
CA ILE A 42 -4.20 2.61 7.86
C ILE A 42 -4.03 3.03 6.41
N ILE A 43 -5.13 3.42 5.75
CA ILE A 43 -5.13 3.92 4.38
C ILE A 43 -5.53 5.38 4.38
N MET A 44 -4.70 6.21 3.75
CA MET A 44 -4.88 7.65 3.69
C MET A 44 -4.56 8.20 2.30
N GLU A 45 -4.98 9.42 2.01
CA GLU A 45 -4.84 10.09 0.71
C GLU A 45 -4.13 11.44 0.91
N ALA A 46 -3.07 11.66 0.14
CA ALA A 46 -2.35 12.94 0.04
C ALA A 46 -3.13 13.95 -0.80
N ALA A 47 -2.76 15.23 -0.68
CA ALA A 47 -3.39 16.32 -1.41
C ALA A 47 -3.30 16.18 -2.94
N ASP A 48 -2.29 15.46 -3.45
CA ASP A 48 -2.12 15.18 -4.87
C ASP A 48 -2.89 13.92 -5.37
N GLY A 49 -3.64 13.27 -4.48
CA GLY A 49 -4.40 12.05 -4.76
C GLY A 49 -3.61 10.74 -4.62
N THR A 50 -2.33 10.80 -4.23
CA THR A 50 -1.54 9.60 -3.89
C THR A 50 -2.15 8.90 -2.68
N ILE A 51 -2.36 7.59 -2.78
CA ILE A 51 -2.81 6.77 -1.65
C ILE A 51 -1.60 6.29 -0.87
N ILE A 52 -1.69 6.30 0.47
CA ILE A 52 -0.67 5.80 1.37
C ILE A 52 -1.28 4.68 2.21
N GLU A 53 -0.55 3.58 2.36
CA GLU A 53 -0.92 2.51 3.27
C GLU A 53 0.19 2.24 4.29
N VAL A 54 -0.20 2.09 5.55
CA VAL A 54 0.66 1.58 6.63
C VAL A 54 0.17 0.20 7.01
N PHE A 55 1.00 -0.83 6.85
CA PHE A 55 0.69 -2.21 7.23
C PHE A 55 1.93 -2.95 7.74
N GLU A 56 1.73 -4.14 8.31
CA GLU A 56 2.79 -4.91 8.95
C GLU A 56 2.98 -6.29 8.28
N TRP A 57 4.18 -6.52 7.73
CA TRP A 57 4.61 -7.85 7.31
C TRP A 57 4.84 -8.74 8.52
N LEU A 58 4.54 -10.03 8.36
CA LEU A 58 4.73 -11.03 9.42
C LEU A 58 6.21 -11.19 9.79
N SER A 59 7.10 -11.18 8.81
CA SER A 59 8.55 -11.27 9.00
C SER A 59 9.34 -10.87 7.73
N ALA A 60 10.67 -10.81 7.84
CA ALA A 60 11.55 -10.62 6.68
C ALA A 60 11.42 -11.79 5.66
N GLU A 61 11.25 -13.02 6.14
CA GLU A 61 11.01 -14.19 5.30
C GLU A 61 9.67 -14.08 4.55
N ALA A 62 8.63 -13.53 5.18
CA ALA A 62 7.36 -13.26 4.53
C ALA A 62 7.53 -12.29 3.36
N ILE A 63 8.31 -11.21 3.54
CA ILE A 63 8.65 -10.27 2.46
C ILE A 63 9.33 -10.99 1.29
N VAL A 64 10.34 -11.83 1.56
CA VAL A 64 11.02 -12.59 0.50
C VAL A 64 10.06 -13.54 -0.21
N SER A 65 9.23 -14.27 0.54
CA SER A 65 8.26 -15.20 -0.03
C SER A 65 7.19 -14.51 -0.90
N ALA A 66 6.80 -13.28 -0.56
CA ALA A 66 5.84 -12.49 -1.32
C ALA A 66 6.29 -12.27 -2.78
N HIS A 67 7.60 -12.10 -3.03
CA HIS A 67 8.14 -11.91 -4.37
C HIS A 67 8.00 -13.15 -5.28
N HIS A 68 7.80 -14.33 -4.69
CA HIS A 68 7.61 -15.60 -5.40
C HIS A 68 6.17 -16.12 -5.34
N ASN A 69 5.29 -15.42 -4.63
CA ASN A 69 3.89 -15.81 -4.47
C ASN A 69 3.07 -15.36 -5.69
N LYS A 70 2.40 -16.31 -6.37
CA LYS A 70 1.62 -16.03 -7.58
C LYS A 70 0.44 -15.09 -7.34
N ALA A 71 -0.25 -15.22 -6.20
CA ALA A 71 -1.36 -14.34 -5.86
C ALA A 71 -0.88 -12.90 -5.60
N VAL A 72 0.28 -12.74 -4.97
CA VAL A 72 0.93 -11.44 -4.77
C VAL A 72 1.38 -10.83 -6.10
N GLN A 73 2.02 -11.61 -6.96
CA GLN A 73 2.45 -11.13 -8.30
C GLN A 73 1.26 -10.68 -9.14
N GLN A 74 0.15 -11.44 -9.13
CA GLN A 74 -1.09 -11.03 -9.79
C GLN A 74 -1.61 -9.71 -9.20
N MET A 75 -1.69 -9.60 -7.88
CA MET A 75 -2.13 -8.39 -7.20
C MET A 75 -1.25 -7.19 -7.57
N TRP A 76 0.07 -7.33 -7.56
CA TRP A 76 0.98 -6.26 -7.97
C TRP A 76 0.84 -5.88 -9.45
N GLY A 77 0.53 -6.84 -10.33
CA GLY A 77 0.15 -6.56 -11.71
C GLY A 77 -1.11 -5.68 -11.81
N GLU A 78 -2.16 -6.00 -11.04
CA GLU A 78 -3.37 -5.17 -10.96
C GLU A 78 -3.06 -3.75 -10.45
N TYR A 79 -2.17 -3.60 -9.47
CA TYR A 79 -1.68 -2.29 -9.02
C TYR A 79 -0.91 -1.54 -10.11
N ALA A 80 -0.02 -2.23 -10.83
CA ALA A 80 0.78 -1.63 -11.89
C ALA A 80 -0.08 -1.07 -13.04
N GLU A 81 -1.30 -1.57 -13.25
CA GLU A 81 -2.25 -1.00 -14.24
C GLU A 81 -2.87 0.34 -13.80
N VAL A 82 -2.90 0.62 -12.50
CA VAL A 82 -3.66 1.77 -11.94
C VAL A 82 -2.79 2.79 -11.21
N CYS A 83 -1.59 2.43 -10.77
CA CYS A 83 -0.70 3.32 -10.03
C CYS A 83 0.79 3.03 -10.28
N ASP A 84 1.62 3.98 -9.90
CA ASP A 84 3.06 3.82 -9.73
C ASP A 84 3.42 3.88 -8.25
N TYR A 85 4.39 3.08 -7.81
CA TYR A 85 4.95 3.19 -6.47
C TYR A 85 5.91 4.37 -6.43
N VAL A 86 5.72 5.29 -5.48
CA VAL A 86 6.59 6.46 -5.32
C VAL A 86 7.24 6.47 -3.93
N PRO A 87 8.46 7.01 -3.78
CA PRO A 87 9.06 7.13 -2.46
C PRO A 87 8.24 8.06 -1.57
N LEU A 88 8.09 7.69 -0.29
CA LEU A 88 7.32 8.47 0.69
C LEU A 88 7.79 9.93 0.78
N ASN A 89 9.10 10.16 0.66
CA ASN A 89 9.70 11.50 0.73
C ASN A 89 9.40 12.39 -0.50
N THR A 90 8.72 11.88 -1.52
CA THR A 90 8.22 12.68 -2.64
C THR A 90 6.86 13.32 -2.33
N LEU A 91 6.17 12.87 -1.27
CA LEU A 91 4.93 13.50 -0.82
C LEU A 91 5.26 14.79 -0.07
N LYS A 92 4.52 15.86 -0.39
CA LYS A 92 4.74 17.18 0.22
C LYS A 92 4.62 17.12 1.74
N GLU A 93 3.59 16.44 2.21
CA GLU A 93 3.23 16.29 3.62
C GLU A 93 4.31 15.56 4.42
N ALA A 94 5.12 14.71 3.78
CA ALA A 94 6.21 14.00 4.45
C ALA A 94 7.38 14.93 4.88
N GLY A 95 7.41 16.17 4.40
CA GLY A 95 8.34 17.21 4.84
C GLY A 95 7.85 18.03 6.05
N ASP A 96 6.58 17.89 6.43
CA ASP A 96 6.00 18.64 7.54
C ASP A 96 6.37 18.01 8.89
N MET A 97 6.46 18.83 9.94
CA MET A 97 6.68 18.34 11.32
C MET A 97 5.59 17.35 11.76
N PHE A 98 4.36 17.56 11.27
CA PHE A 98 3.21 16.68 11.45
C PHE A 98 2.56 16.45 10.09
N ALA A 99 2.88 15.33 9.44
CA ALA A 99 2.33 14.95 8.15
C ALA A 99 0.83 14.60 8.29
N GLY A 100 -0.04 15.44 7.71
CA GLY A 100 -1.49 15.25 7.73
C GLY A 100 -2.01 14.68 6.41
N PHE A 101 -2.87 13.67 6.47
CA PHE A 101 -3.47 13.03 5.29
C PHE A 101 -4.97 12.83 5.49
N LYS A 102 -5.73 12.68 4.40
CA LYS A 102 -7.17 12.40 4.45
C LYS A 102 -7.41 10.89 4.68
N PRO A 103 -8.29 10.46 5.60
CA PRO A 103 -8.59 9.04 5.79
C PRO A 103 -9.37 8.45 4.61
N VAL A 104 -9.11 7.19 4.27
CA VAL A 104 -9.74 6.45 3.15
C VAL A 104 -10.48 5.20 3.62
N ASN A 105 -10.03 4.56 4.71
CA ASN A 105 -10.67 3.40 5.33
C ASN A 105 -11.20 3.67 6.74
#